data_AF-A0A7G9RGH0-F1
#
_entry.id   AF-A0A7G9RGH0-F1
#
_cell.length_a   1.000
_cell.length_b   1.000
_cell.length_c   1.000
_cell.angle_alpha   90.00
_cell.angle_beta   90.00
_cell.angle_gamma   90.00
#
_symmetry.space_group_name_H-M   'P 1'
#
loop_
_entity.id
_entity.type
_entity.pdbx_description
1 polymer ?
#
loop_
_entity_poly.entity_id
_entity_poly.type
_entity_poly.pdbx_seq_one_letter_code
_entity_poly.pdbx_strand_id
1 'polypeptide(L)'
;MPGNRLDAADSRVGWAWDAKVTTPYPAMLCDLKAQIELVIPYDSSDETSNRRYIGSMVRWGDDPEMNRFDYELPRQFWFMDARGFVSLNGIRSRTVEPIAGGPTIFNQCRIGIDYAVFAGEPGVDYSTVNGLTTRVEGLDRWFGHRSIRNDLHNRPRSTQEFSLTISPPRRKTA
;
A
#
# COMPACT_ATOMS: atom_id res chain seq x y z
N MET A 1 4.13 24.54 0.89
CA MET A 1 4.30 23.27 0.12
C MET A 1 3.04 22.46 0.31
N PRO A 2 2.33 22.04 -0.75
CA PRO A 2 1.27 21.04 -0.59
C PRO A 2 1.89 19.79 0.05
N GLY A 3 1.29 19.29 1.12
CA GLY A 3 1.82 18.13 1.84
C GLY A 3 1.74 16.87 0.97
N ASN A 4 2.71 15.96 1.12
CA ASN A 4 2.67 14.64 0.49
C ASN A 4 1.52 13.82 1.08
N ARG A 5 0.35 13.88 0.45
CA ARG A 5 -0.88 13.20 0.85
C ARG A 5 -1.60 12.70 -0.40
N LEU A 6 -2.48 11.72 -0.21
CA LEU A 6 -3.42 11.24 -1.20
C LEU A 6 -4.80 11.32 -0.56
N ASP A 7 -5.66 12.20 -1.08
CA ASP A 7 -7.01 12.37 -0.58
C ASP A 7 -7.96 11.40 -1.31
N ALA A 8 -9.12 11.11 -0.70
CA ALA A 8 -10.12 10.23 -1.30
C ALA A 8 -10.53 10.71 -2.71
N ALA A 9 -10.54 9.79 -3.68
CA ALA A 9 -10.77 10.05 -5.11
C ALA A 9 -9.70 10.92 -5.81
N ASP A 10 -8.58 11.21 -5.15
CA ASP A 10 -7.41 11.80 -5.78
C ASP A 10 -6.65 10.75 -6.60
N SER A 11 -5.98 11.22 -7.64
CA SER A 11 -5.14 10.40 -8.52
C SER A 11 -3.83 11.12 -8.79
N ARG A 12 -2.73 10.44 -8.51
CA ARG A 12 -1.38 10.96 -8.64
C ARG A 12 -0.67 10.21 -9.75
N VAL A 13 -0.20 10.94 -10.76
CA VAL A 13 0.60 10.37 -11.86
C VAL A 13 2.07 10.60 -11.55
N GLY A 14 2.86 9.54 -11.65
CA GLY A 14 4.28 9.57 -11.34
C GLY A 14 5.01 8.35 -11.87
N TRP A 15 6.10 8.02 -11.19
CA TRP A 15 6.96 6.90 -11.51
C TRP A 15 6.94 5.90 -10.37
N ALA A 16 6.87 4.61 -10.69
CA ALA A 16 6.96 3.54 -9.74
C ALA A 16 8.09 2.58 -10.09
N TRP A 17 8.60 1.88 -9.07
CA TRP A 17 9.60 0.83 -9.22
C TRP A 17 9.50 -0.16 -8.06
N ASP A 18 10.17 -1.29 -8.21
CA ASP A 18 10.31 -2.33 -7.21
C ASP A 18 11.77 -2.79 -7.12
N ALA A 19 12.07 -3.69 -6.17
CA ALA A 19 13.44 -4.12 -5.89
C ALA A 19 14.13 -4.83 -7.08
N LYS A 20 13.37 -5.39 -8.00
CA LYS A 20 13.86 -6.12 -9.18
C LYS A 20 13.92 -5.25 -10.43
N VAL A 21 13.50 -3.99 -10.37
CA VAL A 21 13.46 -3.08 -11.52
C VAL A 21 14.48 -1.97 -11.36
N THR A 22 15.35 -1.82 -12.36
CA THR A 22 16.37 -0.76 -12.43
C THR A 22 15.85 0.54 -13.02
N THR A 23 14.87 0.47 -13.93
CA THR A 23 14.31 1.66 -14.60
C THR A 23 12.87 1.88 -14.13
N PRO A 24 12.58 3.01 -13.43
CA PRO A 24 11.22 3.33 -13.04
C PRO A 24 10.26 3.39 -14.23
N TYR A 25 9.03 2.97 -14.02
CA TYR A 25 7.97 2.96 -15.03
C TYR A 25 6.86 3.95 -14.67
N PRO A 26 6.15 4.51 -15.66
CA PRO A 26 5.02 5.39 -15.40
C PRO A 26 3.93 4.61 -14.66
N ALA A 27 3.33 5.25 -13.65
CA ALA A 27 2.25 4.66 -12.87
C ALA A 27 1.31 5.74 -12.35
N MET A 28 0.12 5.31 -11.95
CA MET A 28 -0.86 6.14 -11.29
C MET A 28 -1.20 5.55 -9.92
N LEU A 29 -1.17 6.39 -8.88
CA LEU A 29 -1.57 6.06 -7.52
C LEU A 29 -2.94 6.68 -7.25
N CYS A 30 -3.93 5.86 -6.90
CA CYS A 30 -5.31 6.28 -6.66
C CYS A 30 -5.77 5.90 -5.26
N ASP A 31 -6.62 6.73 -4.65
CA ASP A 31 -7.41 6.34 -3.47
C ASP A 31 -8.87 6.13 -3.88
N LEU A 32 -9.32 4.88 -3.87
CA LEU A 32 -10.70 4.49 -4.18
C LEU A 32 -11.61 4.49 -2.95
N LYS A 33 -11.28 5.26 -1.90
CA LYS A 33 -11.94 5.34 -0.58
C LYS A 33 -11.85 4.08 0.28
N ALA A 34 -11.92 2.91 -0.35
CA ALA A 34 -11.80 1.62 0.33
C ALA A 34 -10.37 1.05 0.28
N GLN A 35 -9.58 1.49 -0.70
CA GLN A 35 -8.27 0.92 -0.98
C GLN A 35 -7.42 1.89 -1.82
N ILE A 36 -6.12 1.93 -1.49
CA ILE A 36 -5.11 2.57 -2.34
C ILE A 36 -4.73 1.59 -3.45
N GLU A 37 -4.77 2.05 -4.69
CA GLU A 37 -4.37 1.27 -5.86
C GLU A 37 -3.19 1.89 -6.59
N LEU A 38 -2.23 1.04 -6.96
CA LEU A 38 -1.20 1.36 -7.93
C LEU A 38 -1.61 0.79 -9.29
N VAL A 39 -1.76 1.65 -10.28
CA VAL A 39 -2.11 1.30 -11.65
C VAL A 39 -0.87 1.43 -12.53
N ILE A 40 -0.46 0.33 -13.15
CA ILE A 40 0.74 0.25 -13.98
C ILE A 40 0.31 -0.09 -15.41
N PRO A 41 0.34 0.86 -16.36
CA PRO A 41 0.18 0.54 -17.77
C PRO A 41 1.42 -0.21 -18.27
N TYR A 42 1.21 -1.25 -19.09
CA TYR A 42 2.30 -2.01 -19.70
C TYR A 42 1.90 -2.53 -21.09
N ASP A 43 2.91 -2.75 -21.92
CA ASP A 43 2.76 -3.43 -23.20
C ASP A 43 2.88 -4.94 -22.99
N SER A 44 1.79 -5.68 -23.25
CA SER A 44 1.75 -7.13 -23.10
C SER A 44 2.49 -7.91 -24.18
N SER A 45 2.99 -7.23 -25.23
CA SER A 45 3.95 -7.81 -26.16
C SER A 45 5.34 -7.96 -25.54
N ASP A 46 5.67 -7.20 -24.48
CA ASP A 46 6.82 -7.48 -23.64
C ASP A 46 6.50 -8.66 -22.71
N GLU A 47 7.04 -9.83 -23.05
CA GLU A 47 6.86 -11.04 -22.28
C GLU A 47 7.30 -10.87 -20.82
N THR A 48 8.35 -10.11 -20.54
CA THR A 48 8.85 -9.94 -19.17
C THR A 48 7.80 -9.28 -18.28
N SER A 49 7.28 -8.13 -18.72
CA SER A 49 6.21 -7.41 -18.01
C SER A 49 4.92 -8.24 -17.97
N ASN A 50 4.55 -8.87 -19.08
CA ASN A 50 3.31 -9.62 -19.18
C ASN A 50 3.31 -10.85 -18.25
N ARG A 51 4.39 -11.64 -18.25
CA ARG A 51 4.55 -12.80 -17.36
C ARG A 51 4.59 -12.36 -15.90
N ARG A 52 5.20 -11.23 -15.56
CA ARG A 52 5.26 -10.71 -14.18
C ARG A 52 3.88 -10.31 -13.66
N TYR A 53 3.12 -9.54 -14.43
CA TYR A 53 1.83 -9.01 -13.97
C TYR A 53 0.71 -10.06 -13.98
N ILE A 54 0.69 -10.96 -14.96
CA ILE A 54 -0.23 -12.11 -14.97
C ILE A 54 0.21 -13.17 -13.93
N GLY A 55 1.52 -13.40 -13.82
CA GLY A 55 2.12 -14.40 -12.95
C GLY A 55 1.68 -15.82 -13.28
N SER A 56 1.50 -16.63 -12.23
CA SER A 56 1.05 -18.02 -12.29
C SER A 56 -0.44 -18.22 -12.47
N MET A 57 -1.22 -17.15 -12.70
CA MET A 57 -2.66 -17.26 -12.98
C MET A 57 -2.94 -17.99 -14.30
N VAL A 58 -1.94 -18.06 -15.18
CA VAL A 58 -2.01 -18.75 -16.47
C VAL A 58 -0.92 -19.81 -16.55
N ARG A 59 -1.22 -20.94 -17.18
CA ARG A 59 -0.21 -21.94 -17.53
C ARG A 59 0.44 -21.56 -18.85
N TRP A 60 1.74 -21.36 -18.81
CA TRP A 60 2.54 -20.98 -19.95
C TRP A 60 3.10 -22.22 -20.63
N GLY A 61 2.61 -22.54 -21.83
CA GLY A 61 3.01 -23.77 -22.54
C GLY A 61 4.47 -23.76 -23.01
N ASP A 62 5.05 -22.58 -23.19
CA ASP A 62 6.43 -22.36 -23.60
C ASP A 62 7.43 -22.38 -22.44
N ASP A 63 6.95 -22.14 -21.21
CA ASP A 63 7.71 -22.24 -19.95
C ASP A 63 6.88 -22.95 -18.86
N PRO A 64 6.70 -24.28 -18.96
CA PRO A 64 5.86 -25.03 -18.04
C PRO A 64 6.45 -25.10 -16.63
N GLU A 65 7.76 -24.95 -16.48
CA GLU A 65 8.46 -24.95 -15.19
C GLU A 65 8.51 -23.58 -14.52
N MET A 66 8.08 -22.52 -15.24
CA MET A 66 8.02 -21.14 -14.75
C MET A 66 9.35 -20.62 -14.19
N ASN A 67 10.45 -20.93 -14.87
CA ASN A 67 11.80 -20.59 -14.41
C ASN A 67 12.54 -19.61 -15.34
N ARG A 68 11.97 -19.27 -16.51
CA ARG A 68 12.60 -18.38 -17.49
C ARG A 68 12.32 -16.91 -17.23
N PHE A 69 11.14 -16.61 -16.69
CA PHE A 69 10.70 -15.25 -16.42
C PHE A 69 10.42 -15.04 -14.93
N ASP A 70 10.35 -13.78 -14.53
CA ASP A 70 9.91 -13.43 -13.18
C ASP A 70 8.39 -13.40 -13.12
N TYR A 71 7.80 -14.41 -12.48
CA TYR A 71 6.34 -14.56 -12.34
C TYR A 71 5.80 -14.01 -11.02
N GLU A 72 6.68 -13.57 -10.12
CA GLU A 72 6.31 -13.13 -8.79
C GLU A 72 6.16 -11.62 -8.71
N LEU A 73 4.98 -11.17 -8.26
CA LEU A 73 4.76 -9.77 -7.96
C LEU A 73 5.54 -9.38 -6.68
N PRO A 74 6.32 -8.29 -6.69
CA PRO A 74 7.06 -7.85 -5.51
C PRO A 74 6.11 -7.38 -4.41
N ARG A 75 6.42 -7.69 -3.15
CA ARG A 75 5.56 -7.33 -1.99
C ARG A 75 5.56 -5.84 -1.64
N GLN A 76 6.46 -5.08 -2.24
CA GLN A 76 6.63 -3.66 -1.99
C GLN A 76 6.91 -2.96 -3.32
N PHE A 77 6.29 -1.79 -3.47
CA PHE A 77 6.57 -0.86 -4.55
C PHE A 77 6.92 0.50 -3.96
N TRP A 78 7.64 1.28 -4.73
CA TRP A 78 7.92 2.67 -4.43
C TRP A 78 7.34 3.54 -5.54
N PHE A 79 6.87 4.72 -5.16
CA PHE A 79 6.25 5.69 -6.05
C PHE A 79 6.84 7.08 -5.79
N MET A 80 7.02 7.86 -6.84
CA MET A 80 7.45 9.25 -6.75
C MET A 80 6.75 10.10 -7.81
N ASP A 81 6.25 11.25 -7.39
CA ASP A 81 5.71 12.29 -8.26
C ASP A 81 6.15 13.68 -7.78
N ALA A 82 5.52 14.73 -8.32
CA ALA A 82 5.78 16.11 -7.93
C ALA A 82 5.46 16.43 -6.45
N ARG A 83 4.69 15.61 -5.74
CA ARG A 83 4.34 15.80 -4.32
C ARG A 83 5.27 15.04 -3.38
N GLY A 84 6.04 14.07 -3.88
CA GLY A 84 7.08 13.38 -3.12
C GLY A 84 7.00 11.86 -3.19
N PHE A 85 7.87 11.21 -2.41
CA PHE A 85 8.01 9.77 -2.35
C PHE A 85 6.90 9.09 -1.54
N VAL A 86 6.47 7.91 -1.97
CA VAL A 86 5.50 7.08 -1.26
C VAL A 86 5.99 5.63 -1.30
N SER A 87 6.09 5.00 -0.13
CA SER A 87 6.31 3.56 -0.03
C SER A 87 4.98 2.82 0.03
N LEU A 88 4.78 1.85 -0.87
CA LEU A 88 3.57 1.07 -1.02
C LEU A 88 3.85 -0.36 -0.55
N ASN A 89 3.20 -0.78 0.53
CA ASN A 89 3.56 -1.99 1.25
C ASN A 89 2.40 -2.96 1.29
N GLY A 90 2.70 -4.21 0.96
CA GLY A 90 1.72 -5.29 0.88
C GLY A 90 0.90 -5.23 -0.41
N ILE A 91 0.53 -6.42 -0.90
CA ILE A 91 -0.38 -6.58 -2.03
C ILE A 91 -1.62 -7.31 -1.51
N ARG A 92 -2.76 -6.63 -1.58
CA ARG A 92 -4.06 -7.20 -1.22
C ARG A 92 -4.78 -7.80 -2.41
N SER A 93 -4.67 -7.16 -3.57
CA SER A 93 -5.35 -7.59 -4.79
C SER A 93 -4.53 -7.25 -6.02
N ARG A 94 -4.78 -8.00 -7.09
CA ARG A 94 -4.17 -7.81 -8.41
C ARG A 94 -5.19 -8.09 -9.48
N THR A 95 -5.37 -7.14 -10.40
CA THR A 95 -6.22 -7.27 -11.59
C THR A 95 -5.44 -6.84 -12.81
N VAL A 96 -5.53 -7.62 -13.89
CA VAL A 96 -4.96 -7.27 -15.20
C VAL A 96 -6.11 -7.10 -16.18
N GLU A 97 -6.17 -5.96 -16.85
CA GLU A 97 -7.24 -5.64 -17.80
C GLU A 97 -6.72 -4.78 -18.97
N PRO A 98 -7.35 -4.86 -20.15
CA PRO A 98 -7.08 -3.95 -21.25
C PRO A 98 -7.34 -2.49 -20.88
N ILE A 99 -6.45 -1.57 -21.30
CA ILE A 99 -6.63 -0.13 -21.06
C ILE A 99 -7.83 0.42 -21.84
N ALA A 100 -8.07 -0.10 -23.04
CA ALA A 100 -9.25 0.22 -23.85
C ALA A 100 -10.20 -0.98 -23.88
N GLY A 101 -11.51 -0.74 -24.00
CA GLY A 101 -12.58 -1.74 -23.93
C GLY A 101 -12.65 -2.74 -25.11
N GLY A 102 -11.51 -3.25 -25.58
CA GLY A 102 -11.37 -4.23 -26.64
C GLY A 102 -10.01 -4.93 -26.60
N PRO A 103 -9.74 -5.89 -27.51
CA PRO A 103 -8.48 -6.60 -27.57
C PRO A 103 -7.34 -5.63 -27.95
N THR A 104 -6.37 -5.44 -27.07
CA THR A 104 -5.20 -4.59 -27.33
C THR A 104 -3.96 -5.18 -26.66
N ILE A 105 -2.78 -4.81 -27.18
CA ILE A 105 -1.50 -5.13 -26.52
C ILE A 105 -1.25 -4.26 -25.28
N PHE A 106 -1.89 -3.11 -25.16
CA PHE A 106 -1.78 -2.22 -24.01
C PHE A 106 -2.76 -2.64 -22.90
N ASN A 107 -2.18 -3.14 -21.81
CA ASN A 107 -2.91 -3.57 -20.63
C ASN A 107 -2.49 -2.72 -19.42
N GLN A 108 -3.28 -2.78 -18.36
CA GLN A 108 -2.92 -2.22 -17.07
C GLN A 108 -2.99 -3.30 -15.99
N CYS A 109 -2.01 -3.27 -15.08
CA CYS A 109 -2.04 -4.02 -13.85
C CYS A 109 -2.46 -3.08 -12.71
N ARG A 110 -3.60 -3.38 -12.08
CA ARG A 110 -4.10 -2.69 -10.90
C ARG A 110 -3.74 -3.50 -9.66
N ILE A 111 -2.92 -2.92 -8.82
CA ILE A 111 -2.40 -3.54 -7.61
C ILE A 111 -2.98 -2.81 -6.42
N GLY A 112 -3.82 -3.51 -5.67
CA GLY A 112 -4.37 -3.00 -4.45
C GLY A 112 -3.36 -3.13 -3.31
N ILE A 113 -3.05 -2.03 -2.64
CA ILE A 113 -2.02 -1.91 -1.61
C ILE A 113 -2.64 -2.02 -0.22
N ASP A 114 -1.95 -2.68 0.73
CA ASP A 114 -2.43 -2.78 2.12
C ASP A 114 -2.29 -1.45 2.86
N TYR A 115 -1.14 -0.79 2.76
CA TYR A 115 -0.91 0.55 3.31
C TYR A 115 0.18 1.32 2.56
N ALA A 116 0.08 2.65 2.59
CA ALA A 116 1.02 3.57 1.98
C ALA A 116 1.66 4.49 3.03
N VAL A 117 2.96 4.73 2.91
CA VAL A 117 3.73 5.62 3.80
C VAL A 117 4.17 6.85 3.01
N PHE A 118 3.55 7.99 3.29
CA PHE A 118 3.81 9.28 2.61
C PHE A 118 4.92 10.12 3.26
N ALA A 119 5.34 9.77 4.46
CA ALA A 119 6.47 10.42 5.15
C ALA A 119 7.74 9.57 5.10
N GLY A 120 7.79 8.60 4.18
CA GLY A 120 8.89 7.65 4.09
C GLY A 120 10.11 8.24 3.36
N GLU A 121 11.28 7.66 3.62
CA GLU A 121 12.51 7.91 2.90
C GLU A 121 12.78 6.76 1.90
N PRO A 122 13.34 7.05 0.71
CA PRO A 122 13.75 6.01 -0.23
C PRO A 122 14.76 5.04 0.39
N GLY A 123 14.58 3.74 0.15
CA GLY A 123 15.51 2.69 0.60
C GLY A 123 15.32 2.23 2.05
N VAL A 124 14.38 2.80 2.81
CA VAL A 124 13.99 2.30 4.13
C VAL A 124 12.89 1.24 3.98
N ASP A 125 13.04 0.14 4.71
CA ASP A 125 12.02 -0.92 4.75
C ASP A 125 10.88 -0.55 5.72
N TYR A 126 9.71 -0.31 5.15
CA TYR A 126 8.47 -0.02 5.88
C TYR A 126 7.52 -1.22 5.95
N SER A 127 7.98 -2.44 5.63
CA SER A 127 7.17 -3.68 5.63
C SER A 127 6.67 -4.08 7.03
N THR A 128 7.23 -3.48 8.08
CA THR A 128 6.84 -3.71 9.47
C THR A 128 6.62 -2.39 10.20
N VAL A 129 5.58 -2.32 11.02
CA VAL A 129 5.32 -1.17 11.89
C VAL A 129 6.28 -1.25 13.07
N ASN A 130 7.36 -0.46 13.00
CA ASN A 130 8.38 -0.40 14.05
C ASN A 130 7.95 0.46 15.26
N GLY A 131 6.82 1.17 15.16
CA GLY A 131 6.23 1.95 16.24
C GLY A 131 5.01 2.74 15.77
N LEU A 132 4.07 3.00 16.69
CA LEU A 132 2.89 3.83 16.44
C LEU A 132 2.91 5.02 17.39
N THR A 133 2.89 6.24 16.86
CA THR A 133 2.67 7.47 17.62
C THR A 133 1.30 8.03 17.26
N THR A 134 0.43 8.18 18.25
CA THR A 134 -0.85 8.89 18.09
C THR A 134 -0.79 10.19 18.88
N ARG A 135 -1.27 11.29 18.26
CA ARG A 135 -1.43 12.59 18.91
C ARG A 135 -2.89 12.98 18.80
N VAL A 136 -3.55 13.13 19.93
CA VAL A 136 -4.92 13.66 19.99
C VAL A 136 -4.89 14.97 20.74
N GLU A 137 -5.17 16.06 20.02
CA GLU A 137 -5.19 17.39 20.61
C GLU A 137 -6.47 17.59 21.42
N GLY A 138 -6.35 18.19 22.61
CA GLY A 138 -7.50 18.40 23.50
C GLY A 138 -7.92 17.19 24.34
N LEU A 139 -7.17 16.08 24.29
CA LEU A 139 -7.44 14.88 25.10
C LEU A 139 -7.40 15.20 26.61
N ASP A 140 -6.54 16.12 27.02
CA ASP A 140 -6.47 16.66 28.39
C ASP A 140 -7.76 17.43 28.79
N ARG A 141 -8.36 18.17 27.85
CA ARG A 141 -9.63 18.89 28.07
C ARG A 141 -10.83 17.96 28.23
N TRP A 142 -10.80 16.78 27.60
CA TRP A 142 -11.94 15.84 27.62
C TRP A 142 -11.92 14.92 28.82
N PHE A 143 -10.75 14.52 29.32
CA PHE A 143 -10.67 13.47 30.33
C PHE A 143 -10.34 13.93 31.76
N GLY A 144 -9.96 15.19 31.96
CA GLY A 144 -9.93 15.82 33.28
C GLY A 144 -9.04 15.18 34.36
N HIS A 145 -8.33 14.07 34.11
CA HIS A 145 -7.35 13.46 35.03
C HIS A 145 -6.29 12.59 34.32
N ARG A 146 -5.11 12.52 34.98
CA ARG A 146 -3.76 12.16 34.51
C ARG A 146 -3.37 10.67 34.62
N SER A 147 -4.18 9.72 34.16
CA SER A 147 -3.69 8.33 34.09
C SER A 147 -4.15 7.59 32.85
N ILE A 148 -3.17 7.18 32.04
CA ILE A 148 -3.33 6.28 30.92
C ILE A 148 -2.78 4.93 31.37
N ARG A 149 -3.63 3.89 31.36
CA ARG A 149 -3.20 2.51 31.59
C ARG A 149 -3.15 1.81 30.23
N ASN A 150 -1.97 1.33 29.86
CA ASN A 150 -1.73 0.64 28.59
C ASN A 150 -1.64 -0.86 28.88
N ASP A 151 -2.60 -1.64 28.37
CA ASP A 151 -2.56 -3.10 28.43
C ASP A 151 -2.33 -3.65 27.02
N LEU A 152 -1.07 -3.95 26.68
CA LEU A 152 -0.70 -4.47 25.37
C LEU A 152 -0.93 -5.99 25.34
N HIS A 153 -2.01 -6.43 24.70
CA HIS A 153 -2.32 -7.85 24.54
C HIS A 153 -1.73 -8.36 23.22
N ASN A 154 -0.65 -9.13 23.30
CA ASN A 154 -0.04 -9.75 22.14
C ASN A 154 -0.78 -11.07 21.83
N ARG A 155 -1.66 -11.09 20.81
CA ARG A 155 -2.31 -12.33 20.36
C ARG A 155 -1.49 -13.00 19.24
N PRO A 156 -1.22 -14.32 19.29
CA PRO A 156 -0.26 -14.94 18.36
C PRO A 156 -0.72 -15.10 16.91
N ARG A 157 -1.97 -14.78 16.54
CA ARG A 157 -2.54 -15.19 15.23
C ARG A 157 -3.57 -14.28 14.56
N SER A 158 -3.77 -13.04 15.00
CA SER A 158 -4.51 -12.05 14.21
C SER A 158 -3.88 -10.68 14.38
N THR A 159 -4.15 -9.80 13.42
CA THR A 159 -3.88 -8.36 13.41
C THR A 159 -3.67 -7.80 14.82
N GLN A 160 -2.53 -7.14 15.05
CA GLN A 160 -2.25 -6.53 16.35
C GLN A 160 -3.37 -5.54 16.68
N GLU A 161 -4.25 -5.93 17.60
CA GLU A 161 -5.38 -5.14 18.04
C GLU A 161 -4.90 -4.25 19.18
N PHE A 162 -4.97 -2.94 18.99
CA PHE A 162 -4.70 -1.95 20.03
C PHE A 162 -6.03 -1.43 20.56
N SER A 163 -6.34 -1.72 21.83
CA SER A 163 -7.53 -1.21 22.51
C SER A 163 -7.14 -0.19 23.57
N LEU A 164 -7.63 1.04 23.44
CA LEU A 164 -7.51 2.09 24.46
C LEU A 164 -8.86 2.26 25.16
N THR A 165 -8.95 1.85 26.42
CA THR A 165 -10.16 2.07 27.24
C THR A 165 -9.92 3.24 28.20
N ILE A 166 -10.74 4.28 28.05
CA ILE A 166 -10.71 5.46 28.93
C ILE A 166 -12.02 5.50 29.70
N SER A 167 -11.96 5.55 31.02
CA SER A 167 -13.14 5.63 31.89
C SER A 167 -13.10 6.90 32.73
N PRO A 168 -14.21 7.65 32.84
CA PRO A 168 -14.29 8.80 33.73
C PRO A 168 -14.18 8.33 35.20
N PRO A 169 -13.68 9.18 36.11
CA PRO A 169 -13.66 8.85 37.54
C PRO A 169 -15.10 8.65 38.05
N ARG A 170 -15.29 7.69 38.97
CA ARG A 170 -16.54 7.55 39.72
C ARG A 170 -16.80 8.86 40.46
N ARG A 171 -17.81 9.62 40.06
CA ARG A 171 -18.35 10.72 40.87
C ARG A 171 -18.79 10.13 42.21
N LYS A 172 -18.18 10.55 43.31
CA LYS A 172 -18.83 10.42 44.63
C LYS A 172 -20.01 11.37 44.59
N THR A 173 -21.22 10.82 44.61
CA THR A 173 -22.44 11.58 44.92
C THR A 173 -22.30 12.11 46.34
N ALA A 174 -22.29 13.43 46.47
CA ALA A 174 -22.49 14.13 47.74
C ALA A 174 -24.00 14.31 47.97
#